data_AF-A0A7C1GK58-F1
#
_entry.id   AF-A0A7C1GK58-F1
#
_cell.length_a   1.000
_cell.length_b   1.000
_cell.length_c   1.000
_cell.angle_alpha   90.00
_cell.angle_beta   90.00
_cell.angle_gamma   90.00
#
_symmetry.space_group_name_H-M   'P 1'
#
loop_
_entity.id
_entity.type
_entity.pdbx_description
1 polymer ?
#
loop_
_entity_poly.entity_id
_entity_poly.type
_entity_poly.pdbx_seq_one_letter_code
_entity_poly.pdbx_strand_id
1 'polypeptide(L)'
;MTRMTRMAVGSEVCTVLINDDNVTASGSRVNFTRAVRPRPTTLYKRWMNSVSRILATFIVCVSFAHAAGGQALPLVERGRALATILVPENAEPVALYAAEEFAAHIALATGTALPIITENELADNQRACVHMHQFADAFQFYAQNGMMGSDFDSLQGMWAAQGPNLYLLARLHTRPDTPVDTLLQEYYSAFGPAADAVQRYFEYWEQYAIKNRERARDAIRTRRDGHFRRYALYALVADEISPPEVFPPAFALLDKAATDAAASGNGIHAERVLFLREGLQHALHCVEAARAMNTSGLSAEARSRALSNLARYRRSVEHLGIANMDRAAIIETDSWPEIGKLDIENQ
;
A
#
# COMPACT_ATOMS: atom_id res chain seq x y z
N MET A 1 12.44 12.69 -9.11
CA MET A 1 11.42 13.37 -8.27
C MET A 1 10.03 13.34 -8.97
N THR A 2 9.29 12.21 -8.94
CA THR A 2 7.94 11.96 -9.52
C THR A 2 6.82 12.82 -8.95
N ARG A 3 6.54 13.95 -9.61
CA ARG A 3 5.31 14.74 -9.41
C ARG A 3 4.11 14.10 -10.10
N MET A 4 2.98 13.97 -9.40
CA MET A 4 1.74 13.40 -9.94
C MET A 4 0.71 14.52 -10.18
N THR A 5 0.30 14.74 -11.42
CA THR A 5 -0.73 15.75 -11.77
C THR A 5 -1.89 15.08 -12.51
N ARG A 6 -3.11 15.32 -12.02
CA ARG A 6 -4.35 14.80 -12.62
C ARG A 6 -4.92 15.79 -13.63
N MET A 7 -5.21 15.32 -14.84
CA MET A 7 -6.06 16.02 -15.81
C MET A 7 -7.33 15.21 -16.02
N ALA A 8 -8.50 15.83 -15.83
CA ALA A 8 -9.80 15.20 -16.05
C ALA A 8 -10.32 15.55 -17.45
N VAL A 9 -10.60 14.53 -18.27
CA VAL A 9 -11.34 14.65 -19.53
C VAL A 9 -12.34 13.50 -19.58
N GLY A 10 -13.63 13.80 -19.36
CA GLY A 10 -14.66 12.76 -19.24
C GLY A 10 -14.61 11.99 -17.92
N SER A 11 -15.49 11.01 -17.74
CA SER A 11 -15.73 10.29 -16.47
C SER A 11 -14.57 9.39 -16.00
N GLU A 12 -13.41 9.42 -16.65
CA GLU A 12 -12.21 8.68 -16.26
C GLU A 12 -10.99 9.61 -16.11
N VAL A 13 -10.12 9.28 -15.14
CA VAL A 13 -9.00 10.13 -14.70
C VAL A 13 -7.69 9.58 -15.25
N CYS A 14 -7.02 10.33 -16.14
CA CYS A 14 -5.67 10.03 -16.60
C CYS A 14 -4.65 10.70 -15.67
N THR A 15 -3.58 10.00 -15.28
CA THR A 15 -2.59 10.52 -14.32
C THR A 15 -1.19 10.56 -14.91
N VAL A 16 -0.51 11.70 -14.79
CA VAL A 16 0.85 11.91 -15.29
C VAL A 16 1.85 11.93 -14.12
N LEU A 17 2.93 11.15 -14.21
CA LEU A 17 3.97 10.90 -13.19
C LEU A 17 5.34 11.43 -13.64
N ILE A 18 6.01 12.37 -12.94
CA ILE A 18 7.20 13.11 -13.44
C ILE A 18 8.56 12.76 -12.80
N ASN A 19 9.35 11.83 -13.27
CA ASN A 19 10.69 11.54 -12.75
C ASN A 19 11.77 12.66 -12.97
N ASP A 20 11.99 13.57 -12.00
CA ASP A 20 13.15 14.51 -12.05
C ASP A 20 14.47 13.87 -11.57
N ASP A 21 15.46 13.73 -12.47
CA ASP A 21 16.87 13.53 -12.12
C ASP A 21 17.74 14.60 -12.78
N ASN A 22 18.37 15.44 -11.95
CA ASN A 22 19.29 16.55 -12.22
C ASN A 22 18.66 17.90 -12.64
N VAL A 23 18.94 18.96 -11.86
CA VAL A 23 19.90 20.04 -12.22
C VAL A 23 19.91 21.20 -11.21
N THR A 24 21.12 21.70 -10.98
CA THR A 24 21.56 22.92 -10.28
C THR A 24 21.06 24.24 -10.91
N ALA A 25 20.87 25.27 -10.07
CA ALA A 25 20.36 26.60 -10.44
C ALA A 25 21.20 27.38 -11.48
N SER A 26 20.54 28.04 -12.44
CA SER A 26 20.77 29.46 -12.78
C SER A 26 19.66 29.97 -13.72
N GLY A 27 19.25 31.24 -13.55
CA GLY A 27 18.04 31.79 -14.16
C GLY A 27 18.12 32.10 -15.65
N SER A 28 16.94 32.26 -16.25
CA SER A 28 16.61 33.24 -17.31
C SER A 28 15.12 33.08 -17.68
N ARG A 29 14.37 34.20 -17.64
CA ARG A 29 12.95 34.30 -18.00
C ARG A 29 12.75 34.17 -19.52
N VAL A 30 11.60 33.63 -19.94
CA VAL A 30 10.91 34.08 -21.17
C VAL A 30 9.38 34.04 -20.95
N ASN A 31 8.72 35.19 -21.15
CA ASN A 31 7.26 35.36 -21.11
C ASN A 31 6.70 35.43 -22.54
N PHE A 32 5.49 34.90 -22.76
CA PHE A 32 4.64 35.36 -23.87
C PHE A 32 3.17 35.49 -23.43
N THR A 33 2.66 36.71 -23.47
CA THR A 33 1.25 37.08 -23.39
C THR A 33 0.76 37.49 -24.78
N ARG A 34 -0.39 36.96 -25.23
CA ARG A 34 -1.42 37.76 -25.90
C ARG A 34 -2.77 37.04 -25.94
N ALA A 35 -3.78 37.68 -25.35
CA ALA A 35 -5.17 37.28 -25.44
C ALA A 35 -5.83 37.88 -26.68
N VAL A 36 -6.74 37.12 -27.32
CA VAL A 36 -7.75 37.64 -28.25
C VAL A 36 -9.08 36.94 -27.93
N ARG A 37 -10.09 37.71 -27.49
CA ARG A 37 -11.48 37.23 -27.29
C ARG A 37 -12.35 37.61 -28.50
N PRO A 38 -13.27 36.75 -28.97
CA PRO A 38 -14.42 37.19 -29.74
C PRO A 38 -15.69 37.34 -28.88
N ARG A 39 -16.56 38.28 -29.27
CA ARG A 39 -17.87 38.62 -28.65
C ARG A 39 -18.99 37.67 -29.13
N PRO A 40 -20.01 37.36 -28.32
CA PRO A 40 -21.09 36.44 -28.68
C PRO A 40 -22.31 37.12 -29.34
N THR A 41 -22.91 36.48 -30.34
CA THR A 41 -24.20 36.89 -30.95
C THR A 41 -25.36 35.96 -30.56
N THR A 42 -26.40 36.59 -30.01
CA THR A 42 -27.87 36.35 -29.94
C THR A 42 -28.59 35.01 -30.27
N LEU A 43 -27.94 33.87 -30.51
CA LEU A 43 -28.61 32.56 -30.63
C LEU A 43 -28.53 31.69 -29.36
N TYR A 44 -27.76 32.10 -28.36
CA TYR A 44 -27.54 31.37 -27.09
C TYR A 44 -28.66 31.56 -26.05
N LYS A 45 -29.59 32.52 -26.24
CA LYS A 45 -30.58 32.91 -25.22
C LYS A 45 -31.83 32.01 -25.14
N ARG A 46 -32.07 31.08 -26.07
CA ARG A 46 -33.28 30.22 -26.06
C ARG A 46 -33.05 28.79 -25.59
N TRP A 47 -31.79 28.36 -25.42
CA TRP A 47 -31.46 27.02 -24.92
C TRP A 47 -31.25 26.97 -23.38
N MET A 48 -30.99 28.12 -22.75
CA MET A 48 -30.66 28.22 -21.32
C MET A 48 -31.86 28.22 -20.35
N ASN A 49 -33.11 28.21 -20.85
CA ASN A 49 -34.30 28.29 -19.99
C ASN A 49 -34.83 26.92 -19.52
N SER A 50 -34.24 25.80 -19.95
CA SER A 50 -34.67 24.45 -19.55
C SER A 50 -33.72 23.73 -18.59
N VAL A 51 -32.59 24.35 -18.20
CA VAL A 51 -31.59 23.73 -17.28
C VAL A 51 -31.55 24.44 -15.91
N SER A 52 -32.34 25.50 -15.70
CA SER A 52 -32.26 26.37 -14.52
C SER A 52 -32.92 25.82 -13.23
N ARG A 53 -33.01 24.50 -13.04
CA ARG A 53 -33.60 23.89 -11.83
C ARG A 53 -32.71 22.92 -11.03
N ILE A 54 -31.43 22.74 -11.38
CA ILE A 54 -30.50 21.88 -10.62
C ILE A 54 -29.29 22.68 -10.08
N LEU A 55 -29.39 24.00 -9.97
CA LEU A 55 -28.31 24.85 -9.44
C LEU A 55 -28.78 25.69 -8.26
N ALA A 56 -29.08 25.03 -7.14
CA ALA A 56 -29.33 25.70 -5.87
C ALA A 56 -28.93 24.78 -4.71
N THR A 57 -27.63 24.52 -4.54
CA THR A 57 -26.91 24.36 -3.26
C THR A 57 -25.42 24.22 -3.58
N PHE A 58 -24.74 25.35 -3.84
CA PHE A 58 -23.31 25.44 -3.61
C PHE A 58 -23.07 26.80 -2.95
N ILE A 59 -22.85 26.73 -1.64
CA ILE A 59 -22.44 27.86 -0.82
C ILE A 59 -21.12 28.39 -1.38
N VAL A 60 -21.14 29.68 -1.67
CA VAL A 60 -20.01 30.50 -2.05
C VAL A 60 -19.06 30.58 -0.85
N CYS A 61 -17.93 29.87 -0.92
CA CYS A 61 -16.72 30.29 -0.22
C CYS A 61 -15.93 31.17 -1.19
N VAL A 62 -16.05 32.49 -1.01
CA VAL A 62 -15.13 33.46 -1.62
C VAL A 62 -13.76 33.24 -0.97
N SER A 63 -12.90 32.44 -1.60
CA SER A 63 -11.48 32.39 -1.26
C SER A 63 -10.81 33.63 -1.85
N PHE A 64 -10.40 34.55 -0.96
CA PHE A 64 -9.37 35.53 -1.28
C PHE A 64 -8.12 34.78 -1.76
N ALA A 65 -7.76 34.98 -3.02
CA ALA A 65 -6.55 34.47 -3.61
C ALA A 65 -5.33 35.05 -2.86
N HIS A 66 -4.68 34.23 -2.04
CA HIS A 66 -3.25 34.38 -1.82
C HIS A 66 -2.55 33.81 -3.06
N ALA A 67 -1.81 34.68 -3.74
CA ALA A 67 -0.92 34.30 -4.84
C ALA A 67 0.20 33.40 -4.30
N ALA A 68 -0.06 32.08 -4.26
CA ALA A 68 1.00 31.08 -4.17
C ALA A 68 1.62 30.95 -5.56
N GLY A 69 2.93 31.19 -5.67
CA GLY A 69 3.67 31.06 -6.93
C GLY A 69 3.48 29.67 -7.53
N GLY A 70 2.77 29.58 -8.65
CA GLY A 70 2.59 28.33 -9.39
C GLY A 70 3.93 27.88 -9.95
N GLN A 71 4.52 26.84 -9.37
CA GLN A 71 5.64 26.15 -9.99
C GLN A 71 5.15 25.45 -11.26
N ALA A 72 5.81 25.71 -12.39
CA ALA A 72 5.57 25.00 -13.64
C ALA A 72 5.82 23.49 -13.45
N LEU A 73 5.08 22.68 -14.19
CA LEU A 73 5.18 21.23 -14.17
C LEU A 73 5.99 20.77 -15.40
N PRO A 74 7.29 20.48 -15.27
CA PRO A 74 8.11 20.10 -16.42
C PRO A 74 7.77 18.67 -16.85
N LEU A 75 7.30 18.50 -18.10
CA LEU A 75 7.02 17.17 -18.67
C LEU A 75 8.20 16.62 -19.47
N VAL A 76 8.95 17.51 -20.12
CA VAL A 76 10.16 17.23 -20.89
C VAL A 76 11.16 18.33 -20.59
N GLU A 77 12.39 17.94 -20.27
CA GLU A 77 13.50 18.89 -20.11
C GLU A 77 14.72 18.39 -20.89
N ARG A 78 15.32 19.27 -21.69
CA ARG A 78 16.52 18.97 -22.51
C ARG A 78 16.37 17.71 -23.38
N GLY A 79 15.18 17.49 -23.94
CA GLY A 79 14.89 16.34 -24.80
C GLY A 79 14.71 15.01 -24.06
N ARG A 80 14.70 15.02 -22.72
CA ARG A 80 14.42 13.85 -21.88
C ARG A 80 12.98 13.92 -21.36
N ALA A 81 12.24 12.82 -21.50
CA ALA A 81 10.95 12.67 -20.87
C ALA A 81 11.18 12.65 -19.36
N LEU A 82 10.65 13.68 -18.69
CA LEU A 82 10.60 13.68 -17.25
C LEU A 82 9.31 13.05 -16.79
N ALA A 83 8.34 12.69 -17.65
CA ALA A 83 7.06 12.17 -17.21
C ALA A 83 6.59 10.90 -17.92
N THR A 84 5.74 10.12 -17.24
CA THR A 84 5.05 8.92 -17.74
C THR A 84 3.55 9.11 -17.58
N ILE A 85 2.79 8.67 -18.58
CA ILE A 85 1.32 8.67 -18.53
C ILE A 85 0.87 7.29 -18.04
N LEU A 86 0.08 7.27 -16.96
CA LEU A 86 -0.49 6.05 -16.40
C LEU A 86 -1.94 5.89 -16.86
N VAL A 87 -2.24 4.74 -17.46
CA VAL A 87 -3.60 4.35 -17.83
C VAL A 87 -4.06 3.11 -17.06
N PRO A 88 -5.37 2.96 -16.76
CA PRO A 88 -5.91 1.72 -16.21
C PRO A 88 -5.62 0.51 -17.12
N GLU A 89 -5.50 -0.69 -16.54
CA GLU A 89 -5.26 -1.92 -17.31
C GLU A 89 -6.34 -2.18 -18.37
N ASN A 90 -7.59 -1.95 -17.99
CA ASN A 90 -8.76 -2.09 -18.87
C ASN A 90 -9.24 -0.70 -19.32
N ALA A 91 -8.31 0.22 -19.62
CA ALA A 91 -8.67 1.55 -20.08
C ALA A 91 -9.64 1.45 -21.27
N GLU A 92 -10.77 2.14 -21.18
CA GLU A 92 -11.68 2.27 -22.31
C GLU A 92 -10.91 2.84 -23.51
N PRO A 93 -11.26 2.47 -24.76
CA PRO A 93 -10.54 2.95 -25.94
C PRO A 93 -10.39 4.47 -26.01
N VAL A 94 -11.34 5.21 -25.43
CA VAL A 94 -11.30 6.67 -25.33
C VAL A 94 -10.20 7.19 -24.38
N ALA A 95 -9.94 6.50 -23.27
CA ALA A 95 -8.92 6.88 -22.31
C ALA A 95 -7.51 6.56 -22.84
N LEU A 96 -7.36 5.43 -23.52
CA LEU A 96 -6.11 5.08 -24.20
C LEU A 96 -5.81 6.06 -25.35
N TYR A 97 -6.81 6.35 -26.19
CA TYR A 97 -6.69 7.34 -27.26
C TYR A 97 -6.32 8.73 -26.71
N ALA A 98 -6.92 9.16 -25.60
CA ALA A 98 -6.58 10.43 -24.98
C ALA A 98 -5.12 10.47 -24.46
N ALA A 99 -4.63 9.37 -23.89
CA ALA A 99 -3.25 9.23 -23.46
C ALA A 99 -2.27 9.27 -24.66
N GLU A 100 -2.58 8.55 -25.73
CA GLU A 100 -1.80 8.52 -26.97
C GLU A 100 -1.75 9.90 -27.64
N GLU A 101 -2.90 10.56 -27.78
CA GLU A 101 -2.98 11.90 -28.34
C GLU A 101 -2.19 12.90 -27.49
N PHE A 102 -2.30 12.83 -26.17
CA PHE A 102 -1.54 13.70 -25.28
C PHE A 102 -0.03 13.47 -25.44
N ALA A 103 0.43 12.21 -25.43
CA ALA A 103 1.83 11.86 -25.66
C ALA A 103 2.33 12.37 -27.03
N ALA A 104 1.52 12.24 -28.07
CA ALA A 104 1.83 12.72 -29.42
C ALA A 104 1.96 14.24 -29.47
N HIS A 105 1.06 14.98 -28.82
CA HIS A 105 1.14 16.44 -28.75
C HIS A 105 2.39 16.91 -27.98
N ILE A 106 2.77 16.23 -26.90
CA ILE A 106 4.02 16.51 -26.19
C ILE A 106 5.24 16.20 -27.09
N ALA A 107 5.23 15.10 -27.82
CA ALA A 107 6.30 14.75 -28.76
C ALA A 107 6.44 15.79 -29.87
N LEU A 108 5.33 16.27 -30.45
CA LEU A 108 5.35 17.34 -31.45
C LEU A 108 5.87 18.66 -30.89
N ALA A 109 5.48 19.01 -29.66
CA ALA A 109 5.87 20.26 -29.03
C ALA A 109 7.33 20.28 -28.53
N THR A 110 7.88 19.13 -28.17
CA THR A 110 9.16 19.03 -27.43
C THR A 110 10.22 18.16 -28.11
N GLY A 111 9.85 17.39 -29.13
CA GLY A 111 10.72 16.39 -29.76
C GLY A 111 10.83 15.07 -29.00
N THR A 112 10.15 14.92 -27.85
CA THR A 112 10.28 13.75 -26.97
C THR A 112 8.92 13.19 -26.59
N ALA A 113 8.72 11.89 -26.81
CA ALA A 113 7.51 11.18 -26.40
C ALA A 113 7.55 10.83 -24.91
N LEU A 114 6.41 11.01 -24.22
CA LEU A 114 6.24 10.48 -22.87
C LEU A 114 5.85 8.99 -22.97
N PRO A 115 6.46 8.09 -22.18
CA PRO A 115 6.00 6.71 -22.09
C PRO A 115 4.57 6.66 -21.54
N ILE A 116 3.76 5.76 -22.10
CA ILE A 116 2.45 5.38 -21.57
C ILE A 116 2.62 3.99 -20.97
N ILE A 117 2.26 3.83 -19.71
CA ILE A 117 2.28 2.54 -19.02
C ILE A 117 0.94 2.25 -18.38
N THR A 118 0.65 0.97 -18.20
CA THR A 118 -0.52 0.47 -17.49
C THR A 118 -0.28 0.41 -15.99
N GLU A 119 -1.37 0.32 -15.21
CA GLU A 119 -1.29 0.03 -13.77
C GLU A 119 -0.53 -1.27 -13.47
N ASN A 120 -0.58 -2.29 -14.34
CA ASN A 120 0.19 -3.53 -14.14
C ASN A 120 1.70 -3.32 -14.35
N GLU A 121 2.09 -2.51 -15.32
CA GLU A 121 3.50 -2.15 -15.54
C GLU A 121 4.04 -1.25 -14.42
N LEU A 122 3.17 -0.42 -13.81
CA LEU A 122 3.49 0.30 -12.57
C LEU A 122 3.55 -0.65 -11.35
N ALA A 123 2.76 -1.72 -11.36
CA ALA A 123 2.60 -2.67 -10.25
C ALA A 123 3.77 -3.64 -10.04
N ASP A 124 4.87 -3.51 -10.80
CA ASP A 124 6.11 -4.21 -10.45
C ASP A 124 6.66 -3.79 -9.07
N ASN A 125 6.09 -2.75 -8.44
CA ASN A 125 6.58 -2.16 -7.19
C ASN A 125 5.60 -2.06 -6.01
N GLN A 126 4.64 -2.98 -5.85
CA GLN A 126 3.88 -3.07 -4.60
C GLN A 126 3.35 -4.49 -4.34
N ARG A 127 3.62 -5.05 -3.14
CA ARG A 127 2.67 -5.84 -2.27
C ARG A 127 3.30 -7.04 -1.52
N ALA A 128 3.25 -7.02 -0.18
CA ALA A 128 2.79 -8.04 0.80
C ALA A 128 3.44 -7.78 2.19
N CYS A 129 2.87 -8.30 3.28
CA CYS A 129 2.90 -7.76 4.65
C CYS A 129 4.26 -7.57 5.38
N VAL A 130 5.41 -7.80 4.75
CA VAL A 130 6.73 -7.32 5.18
C VAL A 130 7.45 -6.83 3.92
N HIS A 131 7.78 -5.55 3.84
CA HIS A 131 8.27 -4.87 2.63
C HIS A 131 9.13 -3.68 3.06
N MET A 132 10.11 -3.96 3.91
CA MET A 132 10.89 -2.94 4.62
C MET A 132 11.64 -2.05 3.63
N HIS A 133 12.33 -2.66 2.68
CA HIS A 133 13.13 -1.95 1.67
C HIS A 133 12.22 -1.19 0.70
N GLN A 134 11.22 -1.86 0.13
CA GLN A 134 10.30 -1.22 -0.81
C GLN A 134 9.48 -0.09 -0.15
N PHE A 135 9.09 -0.25 1.11
CA PHE A 135 8.45 0.80 1.90
C PHE A 135 9.38 2.00 2.07
N ALA A 136 10.61 1.76 2.50
CA ALA A 136 11.59 2.81 2.71
C ALA A 136 11.90 3.52 1.40
N ASP A 137 12.20 2.79 0.32
CA ASP A 137 12.48 3.34 -1.00
C ASP A 137 11.35 4.28 -1.46
N ALA A 138 10.10 3.83 -1.38
CA ALA A 138 8.94 4.64 -1.75
C ALA A 138 8.80 5.87 -0.84
N PHE A 139 8.91 5.70 0.48
CA PHE A 139 8.78 6.80 1.43
C PHE A 139 9.87 7.86 1.23
N GLN A 140 11.13 7.43 1.13
CA GLN A 140 12.29 8.28 0.96
C GLN A 140 12.24 9.01 -0.37
N PHE A 141 11.82 8.31 -1.42
CA PHE A 141 11.48 8.93 -2.68
C PHE A 141 10.47 10.05 -2.46
N TYR A 142 9.28 9.78 -1.92
CA TYR A 142 8.27 10.82 -1.69
C TYR A 142 8.76 11.97 -0.80
N ALA A 143 9.55 11.67 0.24
CA ALA A 143 10.14 12.68 1.12
C ALA A 143 11.12 13.61 0.37
N GLN A 144 12.04 13.04 -0.39
CA GLN A 144 12.95 13.77 -1.29
C GLN A 144 12.19 14.54 -2.37
N ASN A 145 10.91 14.23 -2.56
CA ASN A 145 9.99 14.78 -3.52
C ASN A 145 9.05 15.88 -3.01
N GLY A 146 9.26 16.35 -1.78
CA GLY A 146 8.43 17.40 -1.19
C GLY A 146 7.11 16.87 -0.62
N MET A 147 7.03 15.59 -0.26
CA MET A 147 5.95 15.06 0.56
C MET A 147 5.88 15.82 1.89
N MET A 148 4.75 16.48 2.13
CA MET A 148 4.51 17.26 3.36
C MET A 148 3.87 16.41 4.48
N GLY A 149 3.33 15.25 4.13
CA GLY A 149 2.66 14.34 5.06
C GLY A 149 2.28 13.04 4.36
N SER A 150 1.99 12.01 5.16
CA SER A 150 1.56 10.71 4.69
C SER A 150 0.43 10.17 5.56
N ASP A 151 -0.42 9.32 4.97
CA ASP A 151 -1.52 8.63 5.63
C ASP A 151 -1.49 7.16 5.22
N PHE A 152 -1.73 6.27 6.18
CA PHE A 152 -1.62 4.82 6.01
C PHE A 152 -2.86 4.12 6.57
N ASP A 153 -3.70 3.59 5.67
CA ASP A 153 -4.97 2.92 5.99
C ASP A 153 -4.83 1.39 6.17
N SER A 154 -3.64 0.84 5.92
CA SER A 154 -3.37 -0.61 5.90
C SER A 154 -2.42 -1.12 7.00
N LEU A 155 -2.13 -0.31 8.02
CA LEU A 155 -1.32 -0.70 9.19
C LEU A 155 -2.22 -1.19 10.32
N GLN A 156 -2.66 -2.44 10.23
CA GLN A 156 -3.78 -2.97 11.01
C GLN A 156 -3.43 -3.40 12.44
N GLY A 157 -2.26 -3.00 12.95
CA GLY A 157 -1.82 -3.32 14.30
C GLY A 157 -1.36 -4.76 14.48
N MET A 158 -0.78 -5.39 13.46
CA MET A 158 -0.14 -6.71 13.59
C MET A 158 1.30 -6.56 14.10
N TRP A 159 1.45 -6.03 15.33
CA TRP A 159 2.67 -5.49 15.89
C TRP A 159 3.89 -6.43 15.79
N ALA A 160 3.72 -7.69 16.18
CA ALA A 160 4.79 -8.68 16.14
C ALA A 160 5.19 -9.08 14.71
N ALA A 161 4.24 -9.13 13.79
CA ALA A 161 4.49 -9.49 12.38
C ALA A 161 5.02 -8.31 11.55
N GLN A 162 4.74 -7.06 11.94
CA GLN A 162 5.06 -5.85 11.18
C GLN A 162 6.06 -4.92 11.88
N GLY A 163 6.73 -5.39 12.94
CA GLY A 163 7.60 -4.59 13.80
C GLY A 163 8.56 -3.66 13.05
N PRO A 164 9.42 -4.18 12.14
CA PRO A 164 10.34 -3.34 11.36
C PRO A 164 9.64 -2.32 10.46
N ASN A 165 8.53 -2.67 9.80
CA ASN A 165 7.78 -1.73 8.95
C ASN A 165 7.23 -0.56 9.77
N LEU A 166 6.65 -0.84 10.94
CA LEU A 166 6.13 0.19 11.84
C LEU A 166 7.24 1.04 12.44
N TYR A 167 8.39 0.43 12.72
CA TYR A 167 9.57 1.13 13.17
C TYR A 167 10.11 2.07 12.08
N LEU A 168 10.27 1.57 10.85
CA LEU A 168 10.69 2.37 9.69
C LEU A 168 9.72 3.51 9.42
N LEU A 169 8.41 3.28 9.51
CA LEU A 169 7.41 4.32 9.38
C LEU A 169 7.70 5.48 10.33
N ALA A 170 7.88 5.20 11.62
CA ALA A 170 8.16 6.25 12.60
C ALA A 170 9.53 6.91 12.36
N ARG A 171 10.55 6.13 12.00
CA ARG A 171 11.91 6.67 11.79
C ARG A 171 12.03 7.52 10.53
N LEU A 172 11.43 7.13 9.42
CA LEU A 172 11.53 7.84 8.17
C LEU A 172 10.79 9.19 8.19
N HIS A 173 9.75 9.33 9.02
CA HIS A 173 9.11 10.64 9.25
C HIS A 173 10.02 11.67 9.92
N THR A 174 11.06 11.23 10.64
CA THR A 174 11.98 12.11 11.38
C THR A 174 13.37 12.14 10.77
N ARG A 175 13.76 11.09 10.04
CA ARG A 175 15.07 10.90 9.42
C ARG A 175 14.92 10.29 8.00
N PRO A 176 14.24 10.99 7.07
CA PRO A 176 13.96 10.45 5.74
C PRO A 176 15.22 10.15 4.93
N ASP A 177 16.34 10.82 5.17
CA ASP A 177 17.58 10.60 4.40
C ASP A 177 18.48 9.49 4.97
N THR A 178 18.10 8.86 6.09
CA THR A 178 18.92 7.79 6.68
C THR A 178 18.79 6.51 5.85
N PRO A 179 19.89 5.86 5.43
CA PRO A 179 19.82 4.60 4.70
C PRO A 179 18.98 3.55 5.44
N VAL A 180 18.11 2.85 4.71
CA VAL A 180 17.16 1.86 5.29
C VAL A 180 17.87 0.81 6.13
N ASP A 181 19.00 0.28 5.66
CA ASP A 181 19.79 -0.72 6.38
C ASP A 181 20.27 -0.21 7.74
N THR A 182 20.61 1.07 7.84
CA THR A 182 21.02 1.67 9.13
C THR A 182 19.86 1.68 10.12
N LEU A 183 18.64 2.00 9.65
CA LEU A 183 17.45 2.00 10.49
C LEU A 183 17.03 0.58 10.89
N LEU A 184 17.16 -0.38 9.98
CA LEU A 184 16.89 -1.80 10.26
C LEU A 184 17.89 -2.35 11.29
N GLN A 185 19.17 -2.05 11.16
CA GLN A 185 20.18 -2.41 12.17
C GLN A 185 19.90 -1.78 13.53
N GLU A 186 19.43 -0.52 13.56
CA GLU A 186 18.97 0.10 14.82
C GLU A 186 17.84 -0.71 15.47
N TYR A 187 16.84 -1.14 14.68
CA TYR A 187 15.76 -2.01 15.15
C TYR A 187 16.27 -3.37 15.67
N TYR A 188 17.10 -4.07 14.90
CA TYR A 188 17.59 -5.42 15.26
C TYR A 188 18.53 -5.39 16.47
N SER A 189 19.27 -4.30 16.67
CA SER A 189 20.14 -4.12 17.85
C SER A 189 19.38 -4.25 19.18
N ALA A 190 18.08 -3.95 19.20
CA ALA A 190 17.25 -4.13 20.39
C ALA A 190 17.15 -5.59 20.86
N PHE A 191 17.45 -6.57 19.99
CA PHE A 191 17.41 -7.98 20.33
C PHE A 191 18.74 -8.51 20.89
N GLY A 192 19.77 -7.66 21.01
CA GLY A 192 21.04 -8.04 21.61
C GLY A 192 21.70 -9.19 20.85
N PRO A 193 22.16 -10.26 21.52
CA PRO A 193 22.75 -11.42 20.83
C PRO A 193 21.86 -12.12 19.81
N ALA A 194 20.54 -11.92 19.88
CA ALA A 194 19.59 -12.49 18.93
C ALA A 194 19.39 -11.64 17.65
N ALA A 195 20.05 -10.49 17.53
CA ALA A 195 19.87 -9.54 16.41
C ALA A 195 19.97 -10.22 15.04
N ASP A 196 21.05 -10.98 14.79
CA ASP A 196 21.29 -11.67 13.52
C ASP A 196 20.18 -12.68 13.17
N ALA A 197 19.67 -13.41 14.16
CA ALA A 197 18.63 -14.41 13.94
C ALA A 197 17.27 -13.74 13.66
N VAL A 198 16.98 -12.63 14.35
CA VAL A 198 15.76 -11.83 14.13
C VAL A 198 15.80 -11.11 12.77
N GLN A 199 16.96 -10.59 12.37
CA GLN A 199 17.14 -10.02 11.03
C GLN A 199 16.82 -11.05 9.95
N ARG A 200 17.42 -12.24 10.02
CA ARG A 200 17.16 -13.34 9.08
C ARG A 200 15.68 -13.76 9.06
N TYR A 201 15.00 -13.71 10.21
CA TYR A 201 13.56 -13.97 10.29
C TYR A 201 12.73 -12.98 9.47
N PHE A 202 13.03 -11.68 9.56
CA PHE A 202 12.30 -10.67 8.77
C PHE A 202 12.71 -10.66 7.30
N GLU A 203 13.99 -10.90 6.99
CA GLU A 203 14.47 -11.08 5.62
C GLU A 203 13.81 -12.28 4.94
N TYR A 204 13.59 -13.38 5.67
CA TYR A 204 12.85 -14.54 5.17
C TYR A 204 11.45 -14.14 4.69
N TRP A 205 10.70 -13.40 5.51
CA TRP A 205 9.34 -12.98 5.17
C TRP A 205 9.29 -11.93 4.05
N GLU A 206 10.24 -11.01 4.02
CA GLU A 206 10.36 -10.03 2.94
C GLU A 206 10.68 -10.72 1.60
N GLN A 207 11.66 -11.63 1.59
CA GLN A 207 11.99 -12.39 0.39
C GLN A 207 10.82 -13.29 -0.05
N TYR A 208 10.11 -13.91 0.90
CA TYR A 208 8.90 -14.68 0.60
C TYR A 208 7.84 -13.80 -0.06
N ALA A 209 7.56 -12.62 0.52
CA ALA A 209 6.61 -11.66 -0.02
C ALA A 209 6.95 -11.25 -1.47
N ILE A 210 8.22 -10.93 -1.75
CA ILE A 210 8.69 -10.55 -3.08
C ILE A 210 8.52 -11.70 -4.08
N LYS A 211 9.01 -12.90 -3.74
CA LYS A 211 8.95 -14.08 -4.63
C LYS A 211 7.53 -14.54 -4.90
N ASN A 212 6.62 -14.33 -3.95
CA ASN A 212 5.25 -14.82 -4.00
C ASN A 212 4.22 -13.76 -4.45
N ARG A 213 4.70 -12.64 -5.02
CA ARG A 213 3.85 -11.51 -5.45
C ARG A 213 2.74 -11.91 -6.43
N GLU A 214 3.05 -12.79 -7.37
CA GLU A 214 2.10 -13.24 -8.39
C GLU A 214 1.00 -14.09 -7.79
N ARG A 215 1.36 -15.04 -6.93
CA ARG A 215 0.40 -15.83 -6.17
C ARG A 215 -0.51 -14.95 -5.31
N ALA A 216 0.05 -13.94 -4.64
CA ALA A 216 -0.74 -13.02 -3.84
C ALA A 216 -1.69 -12.17 -4.71
N ARG A 217 -1.24 -11.70 -5.88
CA ARG A 217 -2.06 -11.00 -6.86
C ARG A 217 -3.20 -11.90 -7.36
N ASP A 218 -2.89 -13.14 -7.74
CA ASP A 218 -3.84 -14.05 -8.35
C ASP A 218 -4.89 -14.54 -7.34
N ALA A 219 -4.47 -14.85 -6.10
CA ALA A 219 -5.38 -15.15 -5.00
C ALA A 219 -6.36 -14.00 -4.72
N ILE A 220 -5.91 -12.74 -4.87
CA ILE A 220 -6.78 -11.57 -4.67
C ILE A 220 -7.71 -11.34 -5.87
N ARG A 221 -7.18 -11.39 -7.11
CA ARG A 221 -7.95 -11.09 -8.33
C ARG A 221 -9.03 -12.13 -8.62
N THR A 222 -8.78 -13.39 -8.29
CA THR A 222 -9.74 -14.48 -8.53
C THR A 222 -10.90 -14.50 -7.53
N ARG A 223 -10.86 -13.67 -6.48
CA ARG A 223 -11.93 -13.57 -5.47
C ARG A 223 -12.81 -12.35 -5.73
N ARG A 224 -14.12 -12.53 -5.49
CA ARG A 224 -15.13 -11.46 -5.56
C ARG A 224 -15.11 -10.70 -6.90
N ASP A 225 -14.86 -11.41 -8.00
CA ASP A 225 -14.78 -10.82 -9.35
C ASP A 225 -13.84 -9.61 -9.44
N GLY A 226 -12.76 -9.60 -8.65
CA GLY A 226 -11.78 -8.51 -8.58
C GLY A 226 -12.11 -7.40 -7.58
N HIS A 227 -13.31 -7.36 -6.99
CA HIS A 227 -13.72 -6.40 -5.96
C HIS A 227 -13.29 -6.84 -4.55
N PHE A 228 -11.99 -7.09 -4.38
CA PHE A 228 -11.43 -7.62 -3.14
C PHE A 228 -10.82 -6.51 -2.26
N ARG A 229 -11.50 -6.19 -1.15
CA ARG A 229 -10.97 -5.27 -0.13
C ARG A 229 -9.97 -6.00 0.75
N ARG A 230 -8.68 -6.00 0.36
CA ARG A 230 -7.63 -6.74 1.08
C ARG A 230 -7.60 -6.45 2.58
N TYR A 231 -7.79 -5.20 2.98
CA TYR A 231 -7.77 -4.79 4.38
C TYR A 231 -8.99 -5.29 5.21
N ALA A 232 -10.06 -5.73 4.57
CA ALA A 232 -11.27 -6.22 5.25
C ALA A 232 -11.46 -7.73 5.07
N LEU A 233 -10.97 -8.28 3.95
CA LEU A 233 -11.28 -9.64 3.50
C LEU A 233 -10.07 -10.57 3.49
N TYR A 234 -8.95 -10.18 4.11
CA TYR A 234 -7.69 -10.91 4.04
C TYR A 234 -7.83 -12.40 4.40
N ALA A 235 -8.71 -12.76 5.34
CA ALA A 235 -8.86 -14.13 5.79
C ALA A 235 -9.37 -15.08 4.69
N LEU A 236 -10.08 -14.58 3.67
CA LEU A 236 -10.53 -15.37 2.51
C LEU A 236 -9.39 -15.96 1.67
N VAL A 237 -8.17 -15.43 1.80
CA VAL A 237 -7.00 -15.80 0.99
C VAL A 237 -5.74 -16.01 1.82
N ALA A 238 -5.83 -15.95 3.16
CA ALA A 238 -4.65 -16.00 4.02
C ALA A 238 -3.88 -17.32 3.87
N ASP A 239 -4.60 -18.44 3.74
CA ASP A 239 -4.05 -19.77 3.50
C ASP A 239 -3.47 -19.96 2.10
N GLU A 240 -3.94 -19.20 1.12
CA GLU A 240 -3.34 -19.17 -0.21
C GLU A 240 -2.09 -18.29 -0.24
N ILE A 241 -2.08 -17.14 0.42
CA ILE A 241 -0.95 -16.20 0.39
C ILE A 241 0.23 -16.73 1.21
N SER A 242 -0.06 -17.26 2.40
CA SER A 242 0.95 -17.75 3.35
C SER A 242 0.49 -19.11 3.87
N PRO A 243 0.64 -20.19 3.10
CA PRO A 243 0.17 -21.50 3.52
C PRO A 243 1.06 -22.00 4.70
N PRO A 244 0.54 -22.78 5.67
CA PRO A 244 1.27 -23.27 6.85
C PRO A 244 2.65 -23.85 6.56
N GLU A 245 2.85 -24.42 5.37
CA GLU A 245 4.10 -25.05 4.94
C GLU A 245 5.28 -24.07 4.87
N VAL A 246 5.03 -22.75 4.84
CA VAL A 246 6.07 -21.72 4.82
C VAL A 246 6.46 -21.22 6.22
N PHE A 247 5.77 -21.65 7.27
CA PHE A 247 6.07 -21.22 8.65
C PHE A 247 7.26 -21.94 9.30
N PRO A 248 7.54 -23.24 9.06
CA PRO A 248 8.62 -23.95 9.77
C PRO A 248 10.01 -23.30 9.67
N PRO A 249 10.48 -22.80 8.51
CA PRO A 249 11.75 -22.09 8.44
C PRO A 249 11.78 -20.83 9.33
N ALA A 250 10.66 -20.10 9.39
CA ALA A 250 10.53 -18.90 10.21
C ALA A 250 10.55 -19.24 11.72
N PHE A 251 9.90 -20.32 12.13
CA PHE A 251 9.98 -20.81 13.52
C PHE A 251 11.40 -21.19 13.91
N ALA A 252 12.13 -21.89 13.05
CA ALA A 252 13.51 -22.29 13.31
C ALA A 252 14.44 -21.07 13.53
N LEU A 253 14.22 -19.99 12.78
CA LEU A 253 14.96 -18.72 12.98
C LEU A 253 14.66 -18.09 14.34
N LEU A 254 13.40 -18.11 14.79
CA LEU A 254 13.03 -17.61 16.11
C LEU A 254 13.43 -18.54 17.26
N ASP A 255 13.51 -19.86 17.05
CA ASP A 255 14.07 -20.81 18.01
C ASP A 255 15.57 -20.56 18.22
N LYS A 256 16.29 -20.29 17.13
CA LYS A 256 17.68 -19.83 17.22
C LYS A 256 17.77 -18.50 17.97
N ALA A 257 16.94 -17.51 17.62
CA ALA A 257 16.91 -16.22 18.29
C ALA A 257 16.65 -16.36 19.80
N ALA A 258 15.78 -17.29 20.22
CA ALA A 258 15.48 -17.54 21.62
C ALA A 258 16.70 -18.12 22.35
N THR A 259 17.41 -19.04 21.70
CA THR A 259 18.67 -19.60 22.21
C THR A 259 19.74 -18.52 22.39
N ASP A 260 19.92 -17.66 21.38
CA ASP A 260 20.90 -16.58 21.42
C ASP A 260 20.54 -15.53 22.48
N ALA A 261 19.26 -15.17 22.60
CA ALA A 261 18.78 -14.22 23.60
C ALA A 261 19.01 -14.73 25.03
N ALA A 262 18.78 -16.03 25.28
CA ALA A 262 19.03 -16.65 26.59
C ALA A 262 20.50 -16.57 27.02
N ALA A 263 21.44 -16.60 26.06
CA ALA A 263 22.87 -16.50 26.34
C ALA A 263 23.30 -15.12 26.89
N SER A 264 22.46 -14.09 26.74
CA SER A 264 22.75 -12.72 27.20
C SER A 264 22.62 -12.53 28.71
N GLY A 265 21.87 -13.38 29.41
CA GLY A 265 21.47 -13.18 30.80
C GLY A 265 20.52 -11.97 31.03
N ASN A 266 20.15 -11.25 29.97
CA ASN A 266 19.23 -10.11 30.02
C ASN A 266 17.83 -10.53 29.54
N GLY A 267 16.88 -10.58 30.48
CA GLY A 267 15.51 -11.04 30.24
C GLY A 267 14.80 -10.28 29.12
N ILE A 268 15.13 -9.00 28.90
CA ILE A 268 14.42 -8.18 27.90
C ILE A 268 14.62 -8.69 26.47
N HIS A 269 15.78 -9.28 26.15
CA HIS A 269 16.02 -9.83 24.80
C HIS A 269 15.18 -11.09 24.59
N ALA A 270 15.06 -11.93 25.61
CA ALA A 270 14.22 -13.12 25.57
C ALA A 270 12.73 -12.76 25.45
N GLU A 271 12.26 -11.74 26.19
CA GLU A 271 10.89 -11.23 26.09
C GLU A 271 10.56 -10.69 24.69
N ARG A 272 11.50 -9.93 24.08
CA ARG A 272 11.35 -9.42 22.72
C ARG A 272 11.27 -10.55 21.68
N VAL A 273 12.07 -11.59 21.83
CA VAL A 273 12.01 -12.75 20.93
C VAL A 273 10.71 -13.55 21.15
N LEU A 274 10.27 -13.72 22.39
CA LEU A 274 8.99 -14.36 22.72
C LEU A 274 7.83 -13.61 22.05
N PHE A 275 7.83 -12.28 22.12
CA PHE A 275 6.82 -11.44 21.45
C PHE A 275 6.72 -11.73 19.94
N LEU A 276 7.87 -11.87 19.25
CA LEU A 276 7.88 -12.24 17.83
C LEU A 276 7.39 -13.68 17.60
N ARG A 277 7.78 -14.62 18.47
CA ARG A 277 7.41 -16.03 18.36
C ARG A 277 5.91 -16.25 18.52
N GLU A 278 5.29 -15.61 19.52
CA GLU A 278 3.84 -15.66 19.72
C GLU A 278 3.10 -14.94 18.58
N GLY A 279 3.68 -13.87 18.02
CA GLY A 279 3.19 -13.25 16.78
C GLY A 279 3.16 -14.20 15.58
N LEU A 280 4.24 -14.97 15.38
CA LEU A 280 4.33 -15.96 14.31
C LEU A 280 3.33 -17.11 14.50
N GLN A 281 3.19 -17.59 15.74
CA GLN A 281 2.23 -18.64 16.10
C GLN A 281 0.78 -18.17 15.93
N HIS A 282 0.47 -16.91 16.29
CA HIS A 282 -0.83 -16.30 16.00
C HIS A 282 -1.11 -16.27 14.50
N ALA A 283 -0.14 -15.84 13.69
CA ALA A 283 -0.28 -15.80 12.24
C ALA A 283 -0.52 -17.20 11.65
N LEU A 284 0.17 -18.24 12.15
CA LEU A 284 -0.08 -19.63 11.75
C LEU A 284 -1.52 -20.05 12.07
N HIS A 285 -2.01 -19.80 13.28
CA HIS A 285 -3.39 -20.14 13.63
C HIS A 285 -4.43 -19.39 12.79
N CYS A 286 -4.17 -18.13 12.42
CA CYS A 286 -5.05 -17.39 11.49
C CYS A 286 -5.10 -18.08 10.11
N VAL A 287 -3.95 -18.53 9.61
CA VAL A 287 -3.83 -19.26 8.34
C VAL A 287 -4.50 -20.63 8.41
N GLU A 288 -4.35 -21.37 9.51
CA GLU A 288 -5.00 -22.67 9.71
C GLU A 288 -6.53 -22.52 9.78
N ALA A 289 -7.02 -21.50 10.48
CA ALA A 289 -8.44 -21.16 10.51
C ALA A 289 -8.94 -20.80 9.10
N ALA A 290 -8.17 -20.00 8.36
CA ALA A 290 -8.50 -19.66 6.98
C ALA A 290 -8.58 -20.89 6.08
N ARG A 291 -7.60 -21.79 6.16
CA ARG A 291 -7.60 -23.06 5.43
C ARG A 291 -8.86 -23.87 5.74
N ALA A 292 -9.25 -23.99 7.00
CA ALA A 292 -10.45 -24.73 7.38
C ALA A 292 -11.73 -24.06 6.84
N MET A 293 -11.84 -22.74 6.95
CA MET A 293 -13.01 -22.00 6.46
C MET A 293 -13.13 -22.03 4.93
N ASN A 294 -12.00 -21.89 4.23
CA ASN A 294 -11.96 -21.80 2.77
C ASN A 294 -12.03 -23.18 2.08
N THR A 295 -11.80 -24.28 2.81
CA THR A 295 -11.92 -25.63 2.26
C THR A 295 -13.38 -25.99 1.95
N SER A 296 -13.65 -26.25 0.68
CA SER A 296 -14.97 -26.70 0.22
C SER A 296 -15.30 -28.10 0.74
N GLY A 297 -16.55 -28.31 1.18
CA GLY A 297 -17.02 -29.59 1.70
C GLY A 297 -16.55 -29.96 3.11
N LEU A 298 -15.78 -29.10 3.79
CA LEU A 298 -15.42 -29.31 5.19
C LEU A 298 -16.65 -29.17 6.11
N SER A 299 -16.74 -30.03 7.14
CA SER A 299 -17.90 -30.04 8.04
C SER A 299 -17.98 -28.77 8.90
N ALA A 300 -19.20 -28.42 9.35
CA ALA A 300 -19.43 -27.27 10.22
C ALA A 300 -18.66 -27.41 11.55
N GLU A 301 -18.60 -28.63 12.11
CA GLU A 301 -17.87 -28.91 13.35
C GLU A 301 -16.37 -28.75 13.17
N ALA A 302 -15.81 -29.13 12.02
CA ALA A 302 -14.39 -28.93 11.73
C ALA A 302 -14.03 -27.44 11.62
N ARG A 303 -14.88 -26.63 10.98
CA ARG A 303 -14.74 -25.17 10.91
C ARG A 303 -14.84 -24.53 12.29
N SER A 304 -15.87 -24.90 13.07
CA SER A 304 -16.06 -24.42 14.45
C SER A 304 -14.87 -24.76 15.35
N ARG A 305 -14.30 -25.97 15.22
CA ARG A 305 -13.08 -26.35 15.96
C ARG A 305 -11.88 -25.47 15.60
N ALA A 306 -11.66 -25.18 14.31
CA ALA A 306 -10.55 -24.34 13.87
C ALA A 306 -10.66 -22.91 14.43
N LEU A 307 -11.85 -22.30 14.34
CA LEU A 307 -12.12 -20.98 14.91
C LEU A 307 -11.98 -20.98 16.44
N SER A 308 -12.47 -22.02 17.11
CA SER A 308 -12.34 -22.20 18.57
C SER A 308 -10.87 -22.30 19.01
N ASN A 309 -10.03 -22.99 18.24
CA ASN A 309 -8.60 -23.09 18.53
C ASN A 309 -7.91 -21.72 18.41
N LEU A 310 -8.20 -20.97 17.35
CA LEU A 310 -7.68 -19.61 17.16
C LEU A 310 -8.13 -18.68 18.29
N ALA A 311 -9.41 -18.70 18.65
CA ALA A 311 -9.95 -17.90 19.74
C ALA A 311 -9.32 -18.26 21.10
N ARG A 312 -9.12 -19.55 21.39
CA ARG A 312 -8.46 -20.02 22.61
C ARG A 312 -7.02 -19.52 22.67
N TYR A 313 -6.28 -19.64 21.56
CA TYR A 313 -4.90 -19.18 21.49
C TYR A 313 -4.81 -17.67 21.71
N ARG A 314 -5.66 -16.86 21.04
CA ARG A 314 -5.71 -15.40 21.24
C ARG A 314 -5.91 -15.00 22.69
N ARG A 315 -6.85 -15.64 23.41
CA ARG A 315 -7.06 -15.37 24.85
C ARG A 315 -5.82 -15.67 25.69
N SER A 316 -5.04 -16.70 25.35
CA SER A 316 -3.81 -17.01 26.09
C SER A 316 -2.70 -15.98 25.89
N VAL A 317 -2.66 -15.26 24.77
CA VAL A 317 -1.56 -14.34 24.40
C VAL A 317 -1.97 -12.87 24.33
N GLU A 318 -3.24 -12.53 24.59
CA GLU A 318 -3.77 -11.17 24.49
C GLU A 318 -2.97 -10.16 25.33
N HIS A 319 -2.58 -10.56 26.54
CA HIS A 319 -1.79 -9.75 27.46
C HIS A 319 -0.40 -9.35 26.92
N LEU A 320 0.10 -10.03 25.89
CA LEU A 320 1.38 -9.71 25.25
C LEU A 320 1.28 -8.59 24.22
N GLY A 321 0.06 -8.23 23.77
CA GLY A 321 -0.12 -7.15 22.79
C GLY A 321 0.51 -7.42 21.42
N ILE A 322 0.64 -8.69 21.02
CA ILE A 322 1.30 -9.09 19.75
C ILE A 322 0.57 -8.61 18.49
N ALA A 323 -0.73 -8.37 18.59
CA ALA A 323 -1.58 -7.92 17.50
C ALA A 323 -2.85 -7.22 18.04
N ASN A 324 -3.49 -6.42 17.19
CA ASN A 324 -4.83 -5.90 17.42
C ASN A 324 -5.86 -7.03 17.21
N MET A 325 -6.22 -7.70 18.31
CA MET A 325 -7.10 -8.87 18.28
C MET A 325 -8.52 -8.52 17.81
N ASP A 326 -9.04 -7.36 18.21
CA ASP A 326 -10.34 -6.86 17.75
C ASP A 326 -10.35 -6.69 16.23
N ARG A 327 -9.30 -6.08 15.68
CA ARG A 327 -9.19 -5.90 14.23
C ARG A 327 -9.06 -7.24 13.51
N ALA A 328 -8.32 -8.19 14.06
CA ALA A 328 -8.19 -9.53 13.49
C ALA A 328 -9.55 -10.24 13.43
N ALA A 329 -10.34 -10.16 14.51
CA ALA A 329 -11.69 -10.74 14.58
C ALA A 329 -12.67 -10.08 13.60
N ILE A 330 -12.59 -8.76 13.39
CA ILE A 330 -13.39 -8.05 12.40
C ILE A 330 -13.07 -8.55 10.98
N ILE A 331 -11.79 -8.70 10.63
CA ILE A 331 -11.38 -9.20 9.31
C ILE A 331 -11.95 -10.59 9.05
N GLU A 332 -11.97 -11.46 10.06
CA GLU A 332 -12.53 -12.81 9.96
C GLU A 332 -14.05 -12.79 9.77
N THR A 333 -14.73 -11.96 10.56
CA THR A 333 -16.20 -11.79 10.48
C THR A 333 -16.62 -11.22 9.12
N ASP A 334 -15.90 -10.23 8.62
CA ASP A 334 -16.14 -9.63 7.29
C ASP A 334 -15.82 -10.63 6.16
N SER A 335 -14.82 -11.49 6.36
CA SER A 335 -14.42 -12.52 5.41
C SER A 335 -15.45 -13.65 5.34
N TRP A 336 -15.96 -14.10 6.49
CA TRP A 336 -16.85 -15.25 6.63
C TRP A 336 -18.13 -14.88 7.39
N PRO A 337 -19.16 -14.33 6.70
CA PRO A 337 -20.43 -13.98 7.31
C PRO A 337 -21.14 -15.16 8.01
N GLU A 338 -20.81 -16.40 7.64
CA GLU A 338 -21.30 -17.63 8.26
C GLU A 338 -20.82 -17.85 9.69
N ILE A 339 -19.79 -17.16 10.17
CA ILE A 339 -19.33 -17.26 11.58
C ILE A 339 -20.48 -16.97 12.54
N GLY A 340 -21.28 -15.94 12.26
CA GLY A 340 -22.45 -15.60 13.10
C GLY A 340 -23.53 -16.68 13.13
N LYS A 341 -23.50 -17.66 12.22
CA LYS A 341 -24.41 -18.82 12.23
C LYS A 341 -23.82 -20.01 12.98
N LEU A 342 -22.50 -20.17 12.96
CA LEU A 342 -21.77 -21.24 13.66
C LEU A 342 -21.80 -21.08 15.19
N ASP A 343 -21.91 -19.84 15.68
CA ASP A 343 -22.07 -19.54 17.11
C ASP A 343 -23.49 -19.83 17.63
N ILE A 344 -24.51 -19.80 16.76
CA ILE A 344 -25.92 -20.06 17.14
C ILE A 344 -26.19 -21.56 17.30
N GLU A 345 -25.44 -22.43 16.62
CA GLU A 345 -25.60 -23.88 16.72
C GLU A 345 -24.82 -24.50 17.90
N ASN A 346 -23.97 -23.73 18.60
CA ASN A 346 -23.16 -24.19 19.74
C ASN A 346 -23.49 -23.50 21.08
N GLN A 347 -24.58 -22.72 21.14
CA GLN A 347 -25.26 -22.32 22.39
C GLN A 347 -26.54 -23.14 22.54
#